data_AF-A0A835Z741-F1
#
_entry.id   AF-A0A835Z741-F1
#
_cell.length_a   1.000
_cell.length_b   1.000
_cell.length_c   1.000
_cell.angle_alpha   90.00
_cell.angle_beta   90.00
_cell.angle_gamma   90.00
#
_symmetry.space_group_name_H-M   'P 1'
#
loop_
_entity.id
_entity.type
_entity.pdbx_description
1 polymer ?
#
loop_
_entity_poly.entity_id
_entity_poly.type
_entity_poly.pdbx_seq_one_letter_code
_entity_poly.pdbx_strand_id
1 'polypeptide(L)'
;MCAATYERYFTRPRAAAAAVPPPPPPRSCRRVGDAVGVEDIARVAPGVYLATSDDRMALWEIDAQPVDAVPDGALYAIAVAEGAADAGDPVLTRLELRNFPRGVAFHPHGLFYDAAAREAYVINHAYARGGERVDVFGVEARGRGLAVTYRRSVAPPSIADQHSMLNDLVVTGPDELYATQFLVVPMLPTGKAGFWGKLRHLKGFAIVGTNRRAAAIWRCTGIGPKMATVRTQSFMNGCGKDRRRRRGVLQEPARTSQNLPVPPPFKDETCRPSPRARTIVATDAEHCHKRLAAARQRASRTRGTSQASRHERQITLGTPQCAPVAGSVKRAHFYDGIAASPDGSRILAGDPLQTLNPPPPPFPAPFPAPPQSAVLVFDRDAATGALQYAETVPLAVAPDNISTDHTSKTEAYMIGSIHAMDYLKVTLKAPHVAKTADLAGASGRGGATRLVRRADGSYASELLHFTNQLPGVSCAVPVGTARVMSGSWYSNGVLICKV
;
A
#
# COMPACT_ATOMS: atom_id res chain seq x y z
N MET A 1 38.82 -7.94 7.98
CA MET A 1 39.63 -7.35 6.89
C MET A 1 38.82 -6.84 5.68
N CYS A 2 37.47 -6.80 5.70
CA CYS A 2 36.67 -6.30 4.56
C CYS A 2 36.20 -4.83 4.66
N ALA A 3 36.52 -4.10 5.73
CA ALA A 3 36.08 -2.70 5.91
C ALA A 3 36.99 -1.66 5.20
N ALA A 4 38.25 -2.00 4.91
CA ALA A 4 39.24 -1.04 4.41
C ALA A 4 39.15 -0.76 2.89
N THR A 5 38.43 -1.58 2.13
CA THR A 5 38.33 -1.42 0.67
C THR A 5 37.21 -0.46 0.25
N TYR A 6 36.20 -0.23 1.10
CA TYR A 6 35.07 0.65 0.79
C TYR A 6 35.43 2.14 0.88
N GLU A 7 36.30 2.55 1.82
CA GLU A 7 36.71 3.96 1.96
C GLU A 7 37.59 4.47 0.80
N ARG A 8 38.36 3.61 0.12
CA ARG A 8 39.27 4.01 -0.96
C ARG A 8 38.57 4.40 -2.27
N TYR A 9 37.32 3.99 -2.49
CA TYR A 9 36.58 4.35 -3.70
C TYR A 9 36.01 5.79 -3.67
N PHE A 10 35.98 6.45 -2.51
CA PHE A 10 35.21 7.70 -2.33
C PHE A 10 36.03 8.92 -1.89
N THR A 11 37.34 8.81 -1.71
CA THR A 11 38.22 9.92 -1.26
C THR A 11 39.03 10.59 -2.37
N ARG A 12 38.88 10.18 -3.65
CA ARG A 12 39.54 10.91 -4.75
C ARG A 12 38.72 12.13 -5.17
N PRO A 13 39.37 13.30 -5.37
CA PRO A 13 38.69 14.52 -5.79
C PRO A 13 37.99 14.29 -7.14
N ARG A 14 36.67 14.47 -7.15
CA ARG A 14 35.82 14.40 -8.35
C ARG A 14 36.36 15.36 -9.41
N ALA A 15 36.53 14.88 -10.64
CA ALA A 15 36.46 15.78 -11.80
C ALA A 15 35.10 16.49 -11.74
N ALA A 16 35.10 17.82 -11.84
CA ALA A 16 33.90 18.63 -11.70
C ALA A 16 32.89 18.27 -12.80
N ALA A 17 31.97 17.35 -12.50
CA ALA A 17 30.73 17.24 -13.25
C ALA A 17 30.11 18.64 -13.27
N ALA A 18 29.66 19.09 -14.45
CA ALA A 18 29.00 20.37 -14.60
C ALA A 18 27.98 20.51 -13.46
N ALA A 19 28.21 21.48 -12.58
CA ALA A 19 27.43 21.62 -11.37
C ALA A 19 25.98 21.83 -11.80
N VAL A 20 25.12 20.87 -11.46
CA VAL A 20 23.68 21.07 -11.56
C VAL A 20 23.41 22.33 -10.73
N PRO A 21 22.87 23.41 -11.33
CA PRO A 21 22.63 24.64 -10.59
C PRO A 21 21.81 24.31 -9.34
N PRO A 22 22.13 24.90 -8.18
CA PRO A 22 21.39 24.61 -6.96
C PRO A 22 19.91 24.91 -7.20
N PRO A 23 18.99 24.03 -6.76
CA PRO A 23 17.56 24.29 -6.91
C PRO A 23 17.23 25.62 -6.22
N PRO A 24 16.28 26.41 -6.76
CA PRO A 24 15.88 27.65 -6.13
C PRO A 24 15.43 27.39 -4.68
N PRO A 25 15.74 28.28 -3.72
CA PRO A 25 15.29 28.11 -2.35
C PRO A 25 13.76 28.03 -2.34
N PRO A 26 13.17 27.07 -1.61
CA PRO A 26 11.73 26.88 -1.63
C PRO A 26 11.02 28.14 -1.17
N ARG A 27 10.18 28.69 -2.04
CA ARG A 27 9.43 29.92 -1.75
C ARG A 27 8.21 29.54 -0.91
N SER A 28 8.38 29.53 0.41
CA SER A 28 7.40 29.19 1.45
C SER A 28 6.97 27.71 1.48
N CYS A 29 7.50 26.98 2.46
CA CYS A 29 6.99 25.68 2.89
C CYS A 29 6.32 25.80 4.25
N ARG A 30 5.31 24.97 4.50
CA ARG A 30 4.62 24.86 5.78
C ARG A 30 4.51 23.39 6.17
N ARG A 31 4.95 23.06 7.38
CA ARG A 31 4.70 21.75 8.00
C ARG A 31 3.31 21.72 8.62
N VAL A 32 2.60 20.60 8.49
CA VAL A 32 1.21 20.43 8.94
C VAL A 32 1.09 19.14 9.75
N GLY A 33 0.52 19.27 10.95
CA GLY A 33 0.26 18.15 11.86
C GLY A 33 1.51 17.49 12.41
N ASP A 34 1.31 16.34 13.05
CA ASP A 34 2.30 15.61 13.85
C ASP A 34 2.34 14.10 13.55
N ALA A 35 1.67 13.64 12.48
CA ALA A 35 1.68 12.23 12.09
C ALA A 35 3.11 11.72 11.91
N VAL A 36 3.47 10.66 12.61
CA VAL A 36 4.83 10.12 12.60
C VAL A 36 5.04 9.32 11.32
N GLY A 37 6.13 9.57 10.60
CA GLY A 37 6.54 8.71 9.48
C GLY A 37 5.48 8.60 8.38
N VAL A 38 5.00 9.74 7.86
CA VAL A 38 4.04 9.75 6.74
C VAL A 38 4.72 9.17 5.51
N GLU A 39 4.38 7.94 5.16
CA GLU A 39 5.18 7.19 4.20
C GLU A 39 4.66 7.33 2.77
N ASP A 40 3.33 7.31 2.58
CA ASP A 40 2.70 7.53 1.28
C ASP A 40 1.45 8.41 1.34
N ILE A 41 1.10 9.05 0.23
CA ILE A 41 -0.04 9.96 0.08
C ILE A 41 -0.72 9.75 -1.27
N ALA A 42 -2.05 9.61 -1.26
CA ALA A 42 -2.88 9.54 -2.47
C ALA A 42 -3.97 10.60 -2.46
N ARG A 43 -4.28 11.18 -3.62
CA ARG A 43 -5.41 12.13 -3.76
C ARG A 43 -6.72 11.37 -3.85
N VAL A 44 -7.68 11.69 -2.98
CA VAL A 44 -9.02 11.07 -2.94
C VAL A 44 -10.05 11.91 -3.71
N ALA A 45 -9.98 13.23 -3.52
CA ALA A 45 -10.83 14.21 -4.17
C ALA A 45 -10.08 15.56 -4.26
N PRO A 46 -10.59 16.56 -5.00
CA PRO A 46 -10.02 17.90 -4.96
C PRO A 46 -9.91 18.43 -3.53
N GLY A 47 -8.69 18.70 -3.09
CA GLY A 47 -8.36 19.21 -1.76
C GLY A 47 -8.44 18.19 -0.62
N VAL A 48 -8.65 16.90 -0.93
CA VAL A 48 -8.71 15.84 0.08
C VAL A 48 -7.80 14.68 -0.31
N TYR A 49 -6.87 14.37 0.58
CA TYR A 49 -5.86 13.34 0.39
C TYR A 49 -5.94 12.32 1.53
N LEU A 50 -5.51 11.11 1.25
CA LEU A 50 -5.33 10.02 2.21
C LEU A 50 -3.84 9.75 2.35
N ALA A 51 -3.37 9.53 3.56
CA ALA A 51 -1.96 9.23 3.84
C ALA A 51 -1.81 8.05 4.78
N THR A 52 -0.72 7.30 4.61
CA THR A 52 -0.27 6.26 5.54
C THR A 52 0.78 6.83 6.48
N SER A 53 0.82 6.34 7.72
CA SER A 53 1.75 6.81 8.75
C SER A 53 2.07 5.69 9.71
N ASP A 54 3.36 5.47 9.93
CA ASP A 54 3.92 4.44 10.81
C ASP A 54 5.25 4.91 11.41
N ASP A 55 5.59 4.51 12.63
CA ASP A 55 6.88 4.87 13.24
C ASP A 55 8.00 3.95 12.73
N ARG A 56 8.40 4.17 11.47
CA ARG A 56 9.46 3.41 10.81
C ARG A 56 10.79 3.49 11.54
N MET A 57 11.07 4.59 12.22
CA MET A 57 12.30 4.75 12.98
C MET A 57 12.34 3.80 14.17
N ALA A 58 11.27 3.74 14.95
CA ALA A 58 11.14 2.81 16.05
C ALA A 58 11.05 1.36 15.58
N LEU A 59 10.45 1.10 14.41
CA LEU A 59 10.27 -0.25 13.90
C LEU A 59 11.54 -0.82 13.25
N TRP A 60 12.27 -0.02 12.46
CA TRP A 60 13.26 -0.52 11.49
C TRP A 60 14.68 0.01 11.64
N GLU A 61 14.89 1.19 12.22
CA GLU A 61 16.18 1.85 12.09
C GLU A 61 16.97 1.92 13.39
N ILE A 62 17.09 3.11 13.98
CA ILE A 62 18.13 3.42 14.97
C ILE A 62 17.85 2.75 16.31
N ASP A 63 16.58 2.52 16.63
CA ASP A 63 16.15 1.94 17.89
C ASP A 63 15.16 0.80 17.68
N ALA A 64 15.36 0.00 16.62
CA ALA A 64 14.45 -1.08 16.21
C ALA A 64 13.91 -1.88 17.42
N GLN A 65 12.69 -1.54 17.82
CA GLN A 65 11.96 -2.10 18.94
C GLN A 65 11.28 -3.39 18.48
N PRO A 66 10.96 -4.31 19.42
CA PRO A 66 10.03 -5.39 19.11
C PRO A 66 8.75 -4.81 18.51
N VAL A 67 8.21 -5.46 17.48
CA VAL A 67 6.99 -4.98 16.78
C VAL A 67 5.86 -4.67 17.76
N ASP A 68 5.68 -5.51 18.79
CA ASP A 68 4.61 -5.33 19.79
C ASP A 68 4.83 -4.13 20.74
N ALA A 69 6.02 -3.53 20.74
CA ALA A 69 6.33 -2.31 21.48
C ALA A 69 6.16 -1.05 20.62
N VAL A 70 6.03 -1.17 19.30
CA VAL A 70 5.76 -0.05 18.40
C VAL A 70 4.24 0.13 18.30
N PRO A 71 3.69 1.32 18.55
CA PRO A 71 2.26 1.57 18.37
C PRO A 71 1.80 1.27 16.94
N ASP A 72 0.58 0.79 16.79
CA ASP A 72 -0.03 0.67 15.46
C ASP A 72 -0.10 2.06 14.80
N GLY A 73 0.29 2.10 13.53
CA GLY A 73 0.20 3.27 12.66
C GLY A 73 -1.24 3.68 12.36
N ALA A 74 -1.42 4.52 11.34
CA ALA A 74 -2.75 5.00 10.97
C ALA A 74 -2.87 5.46 9.53
N LEU A 75 -4.13 5.60 9.13
CA LEU A 75 -4.51 6.41 7.98
C LEU A 75 -4.87 7.82 8.43
N TYR A 76 -4.50 8.80 7.63
CA TYR A 76 -4.82 10.22 7.87
C TYR A 76 -5.54 10.81 6.66
N ALA A 77 -6.55 11.64 6.93
CA ALA A 77 -7.08 12.57 5.93
C ALA A 77 -6.31 13.89 5.99
N ILE A 78 -5.97 14.42 4.81
CA ILE A 78 -5.37 15.75 4.67
C ILE A 78 -6.31 16.61 3.85
N ALA A 79 -6.83 17.66 4.49
CA ALA A 79 -7.74 18.61 3.85
C ALA A 79 -7.02 19.92 3.57
N VAL A 80 -6.75 20.22 2.30
CA VAL A 80 -6.03 21.42 1.86
C VAL A 80 -6.81 22.11 0.74
N ALA A 81 -6.99 23.42 0.84
CA ALA A 81 -7.58 24.18 -0.27
C ALA A 81 -6.64 24.15 -1.48
N GLU A 82 -7.12 23.80 -2.68
CA GLU A 82 -6.30 23.76 -3.91
C GLU A 82 -6.22 25.12 -4.62
N GLY A 83 -7.17 26.05 -4.36
CA GLY A 83 -7.22 27.40 -4.95
C GLY A 83 -6.49 28.49 -4.15
N ALA A 84 -6.28 29.65 -4.78
CA ALA A 84 -5.53 30.78 -4.22
C ALA A 84 -6.32 31.71 -3.30
N ALA A 85 -7.66 31.73 -3.38
CA ALA A 85 -8.48 32.79 -2.79
C ALA A 85 -9.01 32.50 -1.36
N ASP A 86 -9.25 31.23 -1.00
CA ASP A 86 -9.82 30.87 0.31
C ASP A 86 -9.09 29.67 0.94
N ALA A 87 -7.80 29.87 1.21
CA ALA A 87 -6.91 28.86 1.73
C ALA A 87 -7.06 28.71 3.25
N GLY A 88 -8.19 28.17 3.70
CA GLY A 88 -8.28 27.66 5.06
C GLY A 88 -7.09 26.76 5.37
N ASP A 89 -6.61 26.80 6.60
CA ASP A 89 -5.41 26.07 7.00
C ASP A 89 -5.51 24.58 6.62
N PRO A 90 -4.42 23.97 6.13
CA PRO A 90 -4.39 22.54 5.91
C PRO A 90 -4.65 21.82 7.23
N VAL A 91 -5.52 20.82 7.22
CA VAL A 91 -5.88 20.04 8.40
C VAL A 91 -5.46 18.59 8.16
N LEU A 92 -4.75 18.03 9.13
CA LEU A 92 -4.39 16.61 9.18
C LEU A 92 -5.26 15.94 10.25
N THR A 93 -5.96 14.87 9.89
CA THR A 93 -6.90 14.18 10.79
C THR A 93 -6.66 12.68 10.77
N ARG A 94 -6.32 12.11 11.93
CA ARG A 94 -6.21 10.65 12.10
C ARG A 94 -7.59 10.01 11.90
N LEU A 95 -7.64 8.96 11.09
CA LEU A 95 -8.89 8.28 10.73
C LEU A 95 -9.14 7.06 11.62
N GLU A 96 -10.40 6.85 11.97
CA GLU A 96 -10.88 5.62 12.61
C GLU A 96 -10.94 4.49 11.56
N LEU A 97 -10.26 3.36 11.82
CA LEU A 97 -10.32 2.18 10.96
C LEU A 97 -11.52 1.29 11.31
N ARG A 98 -12.68 1.58 10.70
CA ARG A 98 -13.90 0.84 11.00
C ARG A 98 -13.83 -0.59 10.50
N ASN A 99 -14.27 -1.53 11.33
CA ASN A 99 -14.25 -2.97 11.06
C ASN A 99 -12.87 -3.58 10.81
N PHE A 100 -11.79 -2.89 11.19
CA PHE A 100 -10.46 -3.47 11.08
C PHE A 100 -10.35 -4.71 12.00
N PRO A 101 -9.76 -5.83 11.52
CA PRO A 101 -9.75 -7.08 12.29
C PRO A 101 -9.01 -6.92 13.62
N ARG A 102 -9.64 -7.38 14.71
CA ARG A 102 -9.01 -7.38 16.03
C ARG A 102 -7.79 -8.30 16.04
N GLY A 103 -6.75 -7.88 16.74
CA GLY A 103 -5.50 -8.64 16.90
C GLY A 103 -4.55 -8.55 15.71
N VAL A 104 -4.93 -7.86 14.63
CA VAL A 104 -4.04 -7.55 13.51
C VAL A 104 -3.31 -6.24 13.78
N ALA A 105 -1.98 -6.25 13.67
CA ALA A 105 -1.18 -5.02 13.72
C ALA A 105 -1.42 -4.19 12.47
N PHE A 106 -1.34 -2.86 12.60
CA PHE A 106 -1.45 -1.97 11.45
C PHE A 106 -0.19 -1.12 11.33
N HIS A 107 0.73 -1.54 10.46
CA HIS A 107 1.97 -0.83 10.13
C HIS A 107 1.95 -0.49 8.63
N PRO A 108 1.15 0.51 8.24
CA PRO A 108 0.90 0.80 6.83
C PRO A 108 2.16 1.33 6.13
N HIS A 109 2.33 0.96 4.87
CA HIS A 109 3.39 1.39 3.97
C HIS A 109 2.76 2.05 2.74
N GLY A 110 3.13 1.62 1.53
CA GLY A 110 2.57 2.16 0.29
C GLY A 110 1.05 2.10 0.19
N LEU A 111 0.52 3.05 -0.57
CA LEU A 111 -0.89 3.40 -0.65
C LEU A 111 -1.30 3.68 -2.11
N PHE A 112 -2.32 2.96 -2.57
CA PHE A 112 -3.01 3.32 -3.81
C PHE A 112 -4.49 3.59 -3.56
N TYR A 113 -5.02 4.65 -4.17
CA TYR A 113 -6.46 4.93 -4.17
C TYR A 113 -7.07 4.71 -5.55
N ASP A 114 -7.93 3.70 -5.65
CA ASP A 114 -8.77 3.47 -6.83
C ASP A 114 -10.03 4.34 -6.71
N ALA A 115 -10.05 5.44 -7.47
CA ALA A 115 -11.18 6.36 -7.49
C ALA A 115 -12.47 5.73 -8.06
N ALA A 116 -12.36 4.76 -8.97
CA ALA A 116 -13.52 4.11 -9.59
C ALA A 116 -14.18 3.15 -8.61
N ALA A 117 -13.39 2.33 -7.91
CA ALA A 117 -13.90 1.44 -6.86
C ALA A 117 -14.19 2.18 -5.54
N ARG A 118 -13.64 3.38 -5.37
CA ARG A 118 -13.60 4.12 -4.10
C ARG A 118 -12.96 3.29 -2.99
N GLU A 119 -11.87 2.61 -3.33
CA GLU A 119 -11.13 1.74 -2.44
C GLU A 119 -9.68 2.22 -2.30
N ALA A 120 -9.17 2.23 -1.07
CA ALA A 120 -7.75 2.38 -0.78
C ALA A 120 -7.13 1.00 -0.54
N TYR A 121 -6.02 0.74 -1.21
CA TYR A 121 -5.21 -0.45 -1.10
C TYR A 121 -3.94 -0.07 -0.36
N VAL A 122 -3.73 -0.66 0.82
CA VAL A 122 -2.67 -0.27 1.75
C VAL A 122 -1.81 -1.48 2.03
N ILE A 123 -0.51 -1.40 1.73
CA ILE A 123 0.45 -2.39 2.21
C ILE A 123 0.48 -2.32 3.73
N ASN A 124 0.28 -3.44 4.41
CA ASN A 124 0.35 -3.52 5.86
C ASN A 124 1.35 -4.61 6.27
N HIS A 125 2.39 -4.19 6.98
CA HIS A 125 3.38 -5.09 7.58
C HIS A 125 2.88 -5.58 8.94
N ALA A 126 1.87 -6.43 8.96
CA ALA A 126 1.25 -6.88 10.20
C ALA A 126 2.08 -7.93 10.98
N TYR A 127 3.24 -8.35 10.46
CA TYR A 127 4.20 -9.22 11.16
C TYR A 127 3.57 -10.51 11.72
N ALA A 128 3.99 -10.97 12.90
CA ALA A 128 3.37 -12.10 13.60
C ALA A 128 1.86 -11.91 13.86
N ARG A 129 1.36 -10.67 13.85
CA ARG A 129 -0.04 -10.33 14.10
C ARG A 129 -0.90 -10.33 12.82
N GLY A 130 -0.38 -10.66 11.65
CA GLY A 130 -1.23 -10.75 10.45
C GLY A 130 -0.55 -11.00 9.12
N GLY A 131 0.77 -11.23 9.12
CA GLY A 131 1.59 -11.44 7.94
C GLY A 131 1.88 -10.16 7.16
N GLU A 132 2.51 -10.34 6.01
CA GLU A 132 2.51 -9.33 4.95
C GLU A 132 1.18 -9.37 4.19
N ARG A 133 0.55 -8.22 3.96
CA ARG A 133 -0.75 -8.16 3.30
C ARG A 133 -1.00 -6.82 2.64
N VAL A 134 -1.97 -6.79 1.74
CA VAL A 134 -2.61 -5.56 1.27
C VAL A 134 -3.99 -5.47 1.89
N ASP A 135 -4.22 -4.50 2.76
CA ASP A 135 -5.51 -4.20 3.35
C ASP A 135 -6.30 -3.26 2.46
N VAL A 136 -7.56 -3.60 2.20
CA VAL A 136 -8.45 -2.83 1.32
C VAL A 136 -9.54 -2.15 2.15
N PHE A 137 -9.64 -0.84 2.00
CA PHE A 137 -10.59 0.01 2.71
C PHE A 137 -11.53 0.69 1.73
N GLY A 138 -12.84 0.66 1.99
CA GLY A 138 -13.77 1.54 1.30
C GLY A 138 -13.61 2.96 1.83
N VAL A 139 -13.54 3.94 0.92
CA VAL A 139 -13.31 5.36 1.24
C VAL A 139 -14.53 6.21 0.91
N GLU A 140 -14.99 6.96 1.91
CA GLU A 140 -16.10 7.88 1.78
C GLU A 140 -15.64 9.31 2.08
N ALA A 141 -15.66 10.18 1.06
CA ALA A 141 -15.45 11.61 1.27
C ALA A 141 -16.67 12.25 1.92
N ARG A 142 -16.44 13.07 2.95
CA ARG A 142 -17.46 13.78 3.74
C ARG A 142 -17.08 15.25 3.84
N GLY A 143 -17.32 15.99 2.75
CA GLY A 143 -16.82 17.37 2.63
C GLY A 143 -15.29 17.39 2.67
N ARG A 144 -14.72 18.04 3.69
CA ARG A 144 -13.26 18.09 3.93
C ARG A 144 -12.71 16.85 4.69
N GLY A 145 -13.57 15.96 5.19
CA GLY A 145 -13.16 14.76 5.92
C GLY A 145 -13.24 13.48 5.09
N LEU A 146 -12.65 12.40 5.61
CA LEU A 146 -12.79 11.05 5.08
C LEU A 146 -13.34 10.10 6.15
N ALA A 147 -14.07 9.08 5.73
CA ALA A 147 -14.33 7.89 6.52
C ALA A 147 -13.79 6.67 5.78
N VAL A 148 -13.13 5.77 6.52
CA VAL A 148 -12.56 4.52 5.98
C VAL A 148 -13.18 3.33 6.67
N THR A 149 -13.51 2.30 5.91
CA THR A 149 -14.06 1.04 6.43
C THR A 149 -13.32 -0.12 5.81
N TYR A 150 -12.67 -0.92 6.65
CA TYR A 150 -12.00 -2.14 6.22
C TYR A 150 -12.98 -3.07 5.50
N ARG A 151 -12.56 -3.61 4.36
CA ARG A 151 -13.34 -4.52 3.51
C ARG A 151 -12.77 -5.92 3.53
N ARG A 152 -11.49 -6.05 3.21
CA ARG A 152 -10.79 -7.32 2.99
C ARG A 152 -9.29 -7.13 3.06
N SER A 153 -8.58 -8.25 2.98
CA SER A 153 -7.14 -8.25 2.73
C SER A 153 -6.74 -9.25 1.67
N VAL A 154 -5.71 -8.89 0.93
CA VAL A 154 -5.02 -9.75 -0.02
C VAL A 154 -3.73 -10.21 0.65
N ALA A 155 -3.72 -11.48 1.06
CA ALA A 155 -2.59 -12.09 1.75
C ALA A 155 -2.41 -13.55 1.30
N PRO A 156 -2.18 -13.84 0.01
CA PRO A 156 -1.89 -15.20 -0.41
C PRO A 156 -0.64 -15.73 0.30
N PRO A 157 -0.53 -17.06 0.50
CA PRO A 157 0.62 -17.66 1.18
C PRO A 157 1.98 -17.28 0.58
N SER A 158 2.03 -16.98 -0.71
CA SER A 158 3.25 -16.53 -1.38
C SER A 158 3.80 -15.21 -0.86
N ILE A 159 2.96 -14.34 -0.26
CA ILE A 159 3.39 -13.10 0.37
C ILE A 159 3.19 -13.12 1.89
N ALA A 160 2.19 -13.81 2.45
CA ALA A 160 1.82 -13.67 3.86
C ALA A 160 2.99 -13.90 4.85
N ASP A 161 3.89 -14.82 4.52
CA ASP A 161 5.08 -15.15 5.34
C ASP A 161 6.32 -14.29 4.98
N GLN A 162 6.18 -13.37 4.02
CA GLN A 162 7.20 -12.47 3.51
C GLN A 162 7.19 -11.11 4.24
N HIS A 163 7.31 -11.15 5.57
CA HIS A 163 7.18 -9.96 6.41
C HIS A 163 8.07 -8.78 5.95
N SER A 164 7.45 -7.61 5.77
CA SER A 164 8.09 -6.33 5.43
C SER A 164 8.87 -6.35 4.13
N MET A 165 8.33 -7.00 3.10
CA MET A 165 9.01 -7.06 1.81
C MET A 165 8.44 -6.09 0.80
N LEU A 166 7.14 -5.80 0.84
CA LEU A 166 6.49 -4.92 -0.12
C LEU A 166 6.73 -3.45 0.23
N ASN A 167 6.93 -2.61 -0.78
CA ASN A 167 7.13 -1.17 -0.57
C ASN A 167 5.88 -0.39 -0.94
N ASP A 168 5.58 -0.40 -2.24
CA ASP A 168 4.51 0.36 -2.88
C ASP A 168 3.67 -0.54 -3.79
N LEU A 169 2.47 -0.09 -4.18
CA LEU A 169 1.59 -0.83 -5.08
C LEU A 169 0.79 0.06 -6.03
N VAL A 170 0.34 -0.54 -7.12
CA VAL A 170 -0.60 0.09 -8.06
C VAL A 170 -1.65 -0.92 -8.51
N VAL A 171 -2.92 -0.51 -8.51
CA VAL A 171 -4.03 -1.32 -9.05
C VAL A 171 -4.20 -0.99 -10.52
N THR A 172 -4.16 -2.02 -11.36
CA THR A 172 -4.22 -1.89 -12.84
C THR A 172 -5.49 -2.48 -13.43
N GLY A 173 -6.32 -3.11 -12.60
CA GLY A 173 -7.65 -3.57 -12.98
C GLY A 173 -8.45 -4.05 -11.76
N PRO A 174 -9.74 -4.40 -11.95
CA PRO A 174 -10.65 -4.77 -10.86
C PRO A 174 -10.20 -5.98 -10.03
N ASP A 175 -9.32 -6.80 -10.60
CA ASP A 175 -8.84 -8.05 -10.03
C ASP A 175 -7.32 -8.18 -10.15
N GLU A 176 -6.60 -7.06 -10.33
CA GLU A 176 -5.15 -7.06 -10.54
C GLU A 176 -4.44 -5.86 -9.89
N LEU A 177 -3.36 -6.14 -9.16
CA LEU A 177 -2.40 -5.14 -8.70
C LEU A 177 -0.97 -5.58 -8.95
N TYR A 178 -0.08 -4.60 -8.98
CA TYR A 178 1.37 -4.79 -8.94
C TYR A 178 1.92 -4.18 -7.66
N ALA A 179 2.95 -4.80 -7.07
CA ALA A 179 3.61 -4.29 -5.88
C ALA A 179 5.13 -4.43 -6.00
N THR A 180 5.86 -3.47 -5.49
CA THR A 180 7.33 -3.49 -5.47
C THR A 180 7.85 -4.17 -4.24
N GLN A 181 9.09 -4.67 -4.33
CA GLN A 181 9.79 -5.33 -3.25
C GLN A 181 11.07 -4.56 -2.91
N PHE A 182 11.12 -3.96 -1.72
CA PHE A 182 12.33 -3.25 -1.25
C PHE A 182 13.24 -4.14 -0.38
N LEU A 183 12.73 -5.23 0.22
CA LEU A 183 13.60 -6.20 0.90
C LEU A 183 13.69 -7.52 0.13
N VAL A 184 14.91 -7.90 -0.25
CA VAL A 184 15.19 -9.20 -0.91
C VAL A 184 15.08 -10.38 0.08
N VAL A 185 15.22 -10.10 1.37
CA VAL A 185 15.11 -11.09 2.45
C VAL A 185 14.02 -10.65 3.40
N PRO A 186 12.97 -11.47 3.63
CA PRO A 186 11.91 -11.10 4.56
C PRO A 186 12.45 -10.87 5.95
N MET A 187 11.82 -9.96 6.69
CA MET A 187 12.10 -9.75 8.10
C MET A 187 11.61 -10.93 8.95
N LEU A 188 12.03 -10.97 10.22
CA LEU A 188 11.46 -11.93 11.18
C LEU A 188 10.02 -11.50 11.54
N PRO A 189 9.15 -12.45 11.95
CA PRO A 189 7.81 -12.11 12.45
C PRO A 189 7.82 -11.15 13.65
N THR A 190 8.95 -11.00 14.34
CA THR A 190 9.14 -10.09 15.49
C THR A 190 9.80 -8.77 15.11
N GLY A 191 10.01 -8.50 13.81
CA GLY A 191 10.69 -7.31 13.32
C GLY A 191 12.21 -7.41 13.30
N LYS A 192 12.90 -6.25 13.31
CA LYS A 192 14.37 -6.14 13.29
C LYS A 192 15.01 -6.24 14.68
N ALA A 193 14.22 -6.20 15.75
CA ALA A 193 14.72 -6.22 17.12
C ALA A 193 15.54 -7.47 17.45
N GLY A 194 16.55 -7.28 18.31
CA GLY A 194 17.44 -8.34 18.78
C GLY A 194 18.56 -8.72 17.80
N PHE A 195 19.46 -9.58 18.27
CA PHE A 195 20.66 -9.99 17.55
C PHE A 195 20.35 -10.63 16.19
N TRP A 196 19.36 -11.53 16.13
CA TRP A 196 19.00 -12.27 14.93
C TRP A 196 18.34 -11.40 13.85
N GLY A 197 17.51 -10.42 14.25
CA GLY A 197 16.92 -9.45 13.33
C GLY A 197 17.99 -8.61 12.64
N LYS A 198 18.91 -8.05 13.43
CA LYS A 198 20.07 -7.28 12.92
C LYS A 198 20.98 -8.10 12.01
N LEU A 199 21.30 -9.34 12.40
CA LEU A 199 22.14 -10.22 11.58
C LEU A 199 21.47 -10.60 10.25
N ARG A 200 20.16 -10.85 10.26
CA ARG A 200 19.39 -11.16 9.05
C ARG A 200 19.33 -9.96 8.10
N HIS A 201 19.17 -8.76 8.63
CA HIS A 201 19.22 -7.53 7.86
C HIS A 201 20.59 -7.32 7.19
N LEU A 202 21.68 -7.53 7.94
CA LEU A 202 23.05 -7.48 7.40
C LEU A 202 23.29 -8.53 6.30
N LYS A 203 22.77 -9.75 6.47
CA LYS A 203 22.80 -10.79 5.43
C LYS A 203 22.03 -10.35 4.18
N GLY A 204 20.90 -9.67 4.34
CA GLY A 204 20.14 -9.08 3.23
C GLY A 204 21.02 -8.14 2.39
N PHE A 205 21.72 -7.21 3.04
CA PHE A 205 22.67 -6.32 2.35
C PHE A 205 23.82 -7.08 1.67
N ALA A 206 24.36 -8.13 2.30
CA ALA A 206 25.39 -8.94 1.67
C ALA A 206 24.87 -9.70 0.42
N ILE A 207 23.62 -10.18 0.45
CA ILE A 207 22.98 -10.83 -0.71
C ILE A 207 22.78 -9.82 -1.84
N VAL A 208 22.31 -8.62 -1.51
CA VAL A 208 22.19 -7.52 -2.46
C VAL A 208 23.55 -7.17 -3.07
N GLY A 209 24.58 -7.00 -2.24
CA GLY A 209 25.94 -6.66 -2.69
C GLY A 209 26.61 -7.75 -3.53
N THR A 210 26.19 -9.02 -3.38
CA THR A 210 26.69 -10.13 -4.21
C THR A 210 25.89 -10.35 -5.49
N ASN A 211 24.86 -9.53 -5.74
CA ASN A 211 24.03 -9.58 -6.95
C ASN A 211 23.32 -10.94 -7.19
N ARG A 212 23.16 -11.74 -6.13
CA ARG A 212 22.65 -13.13 -6.27
C ARG A 212 21.13 -13.23 -6.30
N ARG A 213 20.42 -12.18 -5.90
CA ARG A 213 18.96 -12.07 -5.94
C ARG A 213 18.58 -10.62 -6.16
N ALA A 214 17.77 -10.35 -7.18
CA ALA A 214 17.24 -9.02 -7.45
C ALA A 214 15.89 -8.85 -6.75
N ALA A 215 15.52 -7.60 -6.47
CA ALA A 215 14.16 -7.25 -6.14
C ALA A 215 13.21 -7.63 -7.30
N ALA A 216 11.95 -7.86 -6.97
CA ALA A 216 10.93 -8.18 -7.95
C ALA A 216 9.79 -7.17 -7.91
N ILE A 217 9.12 -7.01 -9.06
CA ILE A 217 7.76 -6.51 -9.07
C ILE A 217 6.85 -7.73 -8.96
N TRP A 218 6.00 -7.74 -7.95
CA TRP A 218 4.98 -8.74 -7.73
C TRP A 218 3.73 -8.37 -8.49
N ARG A 219 3.08 -9.35 -9.11
CA ARG A 219 1.72 -9.21 -9.65
C ARG A 219 0.80 -10.09 -8.85
N CYS A 220 -0.30 -9.50 -8.41
CA CYS A 220 -1.35 -10.18 -7.69
C CYS A 220 -2.64 -10.17 -8.50
N THR A 221 -3.25 -11.34 -8.69
CA THR A 221 -4.56 -11.52 -9.34
C THR A 221 -5.56 -12.13 -8.37
N GLY A 222 -6.86 -12.08 -8.68
CA GLY A 222 -7.90 -12.59 -7.78
C GLY A 222 -8.14 -11.70 -6.56
N ILE A 223 -7.71 -10.43 -6.61
CA ILE A 223 -7.79 -9.47 -5.49
C ILE A 223 -9.15 -8.79 -5.33
N GLY A 224 -10.00 -8.87 -6.35
CA GLY A 224 -11.30 -8.23 -6.40
C GLY A 224 -12.26 -8.82 -5.36
N PRO A 225 -13.32 -8.08 -4.97
CA PRO A 225 -14.38 -8.67 -4.19
C PRO A 225 -14.94 -9.86 -4.99
N LYS A 226 -14.88 -11.06 -4.41
CA LYS A 226 -15.58 -12.22 -4.96
C LYS A 226 -17.06 -11.88 -4.94
N MET A 227 -17.58 -11.35 -6.05
CA MET A 227 -19.01 -11.37 -6.29
C MET A 227 -19.35 -12.85 -6.39
N ALA A 228 -19.82 -13.41 -5.28
CA ALA A 228 -20.50 -14.68 -5.32
C ALA A 228 -21.73 -14.42 -6.18
N THR A 229 -21.61 -14.62 -7.49
CA THR A 229 -22.73 -14.65 -8.40
C THR A 229 -23.49 -15.91 -8.03
N VAL A 230 -24.33 -15.81 -6.99
CA VAL A 230 -25.32 -16.82 -6.66
C VAL A 230 -26.27 -16.80 -7.84
N ARG A 231 -25.96 -17.61 -8.86
CA ARG A 231 -26.97 -18.02 -9.83
C ARG A 231 -27.97 -18.83 -9.02
N THR A 232 -29.01 -18.17 -8.52
CA THR A 232 -30.28 -18.82 -8.25
C THR A 232 -30.75 -19.39 -9.57
N GLN A 233 -30.32 -20.60 -9.91
CA GLN A 233 -31.09 -21.44 -10.80
C GLN A 233 -32.40 -21.69 -10.07
N SER A 234 -33.40 -20.86 -10.35
CA SER A 234 -34.79 -21.24 -10.16
C SER A 234 -35.00 -22.52 -10.94
N PHE A 235 -34.85 -23.66 -10.27
CA PHE A 235 -35.51 -24.88 -10.69
C PHE A 235 -37.01 -24.60 -10.56
N MET A 236 -37.58 -24.01 -11.61
CA MET A 236 -38.99 -24.22 -11.90
C MET A 236 -39.11 -25.72 -12.20
N ASN A 237 -39.28 -26.50 -11.14
CA ASN A 237 -39.89 -27.81 -11.26
C ASN A 237 -41.28 -27.55 -11.82
N GLY A 238 -41.41 -27.76 -13.13
CA GLY A 238 -42.69 -27.93 -13.79
C GLY A 238 -43.38 -29.14 -13.18
N CYS A 239 -44.10 -28.93 -12.09
CA CYS A 239 -45.19 -29.82 -11.70
C CYS A 239 -46.43 -29.33 -12.44
N GLY A 240 -46.53 -29.73 -13.70
CA GLY A 240 -47.78 -29.64 -14.43
C GLY A 240 -48.79 -30.58 -13.77
N LYS A 241 -49.73 -30.02 -13.00
CA LYS A 241 -51.08 -30.55 -12.85
C LYS A 241 -52.08 -29.39 -12.77
N ASP A 242 -52.53 -29.04 -13.96
CA ASP A 242 -53.92 -28.78 -14.31
C ASP A 242 -54.94 -28.98 -13.17
N ARG A 243 -55.59 -27.88 -12.76
CA ARG A 243 -56.98 -27.91 -12.30
C ARG A 243 -57.63 -26.52 -12.44
N ARG A 244 -58.49 -26.45 -13.44
CA ARG A 244 -59.58 -25.48 -13.62
C ARG A 244 -60.20 -25.03 -12.30
N ARG A 245 -60.40 -23.72 -12.12
CA ARG A 245 -61.70 -23.14 -11.72
C ARG A 245 -61.77 -21.65 -12.08
N ARG A 246 -62.92 -21.31 -12.67
CA ARG A 246 -63.38 -19.99 -13.12
C ARG A 246 -63.84 -19.11 -11.96
N ARG A 247 -64.02 -17.81 -12.31
CA ARG A 247 -64.69 -16.66 -11.63
C ARG A 247 -63.66 -15.75 -10.94
N GLY A 248 -63.64 -14.44 -11.12
CA GLY A 248 -64.46 -13.53 -11.92
C GLY A 248 -64.05 -12.08 -11.63
N VAL A 249 -64.10 -11.24 -12.67
CA VAL A 249 -64.48 -9.81 -12.72
C VAL A 249 -64.42 -8.99 -11.42
N LEU A 250 -63.56 -7.96 -11.37
CA LEU A 250 -63.96 -6.53 -11.31
C LEU A 250 -62.76 -5.58 -11.43
N GLN A 251 -62.98 -4.52 -12.21
CA GLN A 251 -62.13 -3.35 -12.44
C GLN A 251 -62.25 -2.32 -11.31
N GLU A 252 -61.15 -1.56 -11.13
CA GLU A 252 -61.05 -0.13 -10.77
C GLU A 252 -61.39 0.37 -9.34
N PRO A 253 -60.97 1.60 -8.95
CA PRO A 253 -59.75 2.36 -9.27
C PRO A 253 -59.09 3.01 -8.02
N ALA A 254 -58.06 3.83 -8.29
CA ALA A 254 -57.28 4.69 -7.41
C ALA A 254 -57.99 5.33 -6.20
N ARG A 255 -57.24 5.52 -5.09
CA ARG A 255 -57.39 6.68 -4.22
C ARG A 255 -56.11 7.05 -3.46
N THR A 256 -56.00 8.36 -3.35
CA THR A 256 -54.98 9.25 -2.82
C THR A 256 -54.93 9.29 -1.29
N SER A 257 -53.80 9.83 -0.80
CA SER A 257 -53.63 10.62 0.44
C SER A 257 -53.56 9.85 1.77
N GLN A 258 -52.49 10.08 2.56
CA GLN A 258 -52.46 11.10 3.61
C GLN A 258 -51.16 11.02 4.44
N ASN A 259 -50.78 12.20 4.93
CA ASN A 259 -49.68 12.49 5.82
C ASN A 259 -49.73 11.68 7.12
N LEU A 260 -48.59 11.16 7.56
CA LEU A 260 -48.40 10.63 8.92
C LEU A 260 -47.70 11.69 9.79
N PRO A 261 -48.20 11.94 11.03
CA PRO A 261 -47.56 12.86 11.96
C PRO A 261 -46.38 12.21 12.70
N VAL A 262 -45.44 13.09 13.04
CA VAL A 262 -44.22 12.86 13.85
C VAL A 262 -44.58 12.46 15.29
N PRO A 263 -43.96 11.43 15.90
CA PRO A 263 -44.08 11.16 17.32
C PRO A 263 -43.11 12.03 18.17
N PRO A 264 -43.51 12.46 19.38
CA PRO A 264 -42.67 13.26 20.28
C PRO A 264 -41.60 12.41 21.01
N PRO A 265 -40.57 13.05 21.60
CA PRO A 265 -39.39 12.36 22.11
C PRO A 265 -39.64 11.65 23.45
N PHE A 266 -39.09 10.44 23.56
CA PHE A 266 -39.00 9.68 24.81
C PHE A 266 -38.03 10.35 25.79
N LYS A 267 -38.48 10.46 27.04
CA LYS A 267 -37.71 10.91 28.20
C LYS A 267 -36.86 9.77 28.75
N ASP A 268 -35.72 10.18 29.28
CA ASP A 268 -34.78 9.40 30.08
C ASP A 268 -35.44 8.68 31.25
N GLU A 269 -35.14 7.39 31.40
CA GLU A 269 -35.25 6.70 32.69
C GLU A 269 -33.93 6.00 33.03
N THR A 270 -33.52 6.32 34.25
CA THR A 270 -32.29 5.97 34.95
C THR A 270 -32.24 4.50 35.37
N CYS A 271 -31.18 3.78 35.00
CA CYS A 271 -30.85 2.48 35.60
C CYS A 271 -30.08 2.66 36.91
N ARG A 272 -30.66 2.21 38.03
CA ARG A 272 -29.94 1.85 39.27
C ARG A 272 -29.75 0.34 39.33
N PRO A 273 -28.58 -0.17 39.79
CA PRO A 273 -28.37 -1.60 39.95
C PRO A 273 -28.82 -2.09 41.34
N SER A 274 -29.32 -3.33 41.39
CA SER A 274 -29.48 -4.09 42.63
C SER A 274 -28.78 -5.46 42.50
N PRO A 275 -28.09 -5.97 43.55
CA PRO A 275 -27.21 -7.13 43.46
C PRO A 275 -27.81 -8.44 44.03
N ARG A 276 -27.09 -9.54 43.75
CA ARG A 276 -27.21 -10.93 44.29
C ARG A 276 -28.31 -11.77 43.60
N ALA A 277 -28.16 -13.06 43.29
CA ALA A 277 -27.19 -14.12 43.57
C ALA A 277 -27.30 -15.12 42.36
N ARG A 278 -26.58 -16.23 42.15
CA ARG A 278 -26.09 -17.30 43.02
C ARG A 278 -25.29 -18.25 42.11
N THR A 279 -24.21 -18.80 42.64
CA THR A 279 -23.38 -19.86 42.07
C THR A 279 -24.21 -21.11 41.74
N ILE A 280 -24.06 -21.67 40.54
CA ILE A 280 -24.44 -23.05 40.22
C ILE A 280 -23.18 -23.78 39.74
N VAL A 281 -22.87 -24.85 40.46
CA VAL A 281 -21.79 -25.81 40.22
C VAL A 281 -22.19 -26.70 39.04
N ALA A 282 -21.26 -26.92 38.12
CA ALA A 282 -21.40 -27.83 37.00
C ALA A 282 -21.07 -29.26 37.44
N THR A 283 -22.00 -30.19 37.20
CA THR A 283 -21.75 -31.63 37.14
C THR A 283 -22.56 -32.24 35.99
N ASP A 284 -21.94 -33.17 35.28
CA ASP A 284 -22.48 -34.15 34.32
C ASP A 284 -22.82 -33.70 32.90
N ALA A 285 -21.76 -33.64 32.08
CA ALA A 285 -21.81 -33.75 30.62
C ALA A 285 -21.17 -35.06 30.17
N GLU A 286 -21.78 -36.21 30.48
CA GLU A 286 -21.32 -37.50 29.93
C GLU A 286 -22.48 -38.49 29.73
N HIS A 287 -23.46 -38.14 28.88
CA HIS A 287 -24.43 -39.14 28.39
C HIS A 287 -25.09 -38.88 27.02
N CYS A 288 -24.68 -37.84 26.27
CA CYS A 288 -25.33 -37.46 25.00
C CYS A 288 -24.53 -37.77 23.72
N HIS A 289 -23.63 -38.76 23.74
CA HIS A 289 -22.83 -39.12 22.55
C HIS A 289 -23.04 -40.54 21.99
N LYS A 290 -23.90 -41.38 22.58
CA LYS A 290 -24.10 -42.78 22.12
C LYS A 290 -25.40 -43.07 21.38
N ARG A 291 -26.29 -42.09 21.15
CA ARG A 291 -27.56 -42.30 20.41
C ARG A 291 -27.62 -41.73 18.98
N LEU A 292 -26.65 -40.92 18.56
CA LEU A 292 -26.60 -40.34 17.20
C LEU A 292 -25.84 -41.19 16.17
N ALA A 293 -25.09 -42.20 16.60
CA ALA A 293 -24.33 -43.08 15.71
C ALA A 293 -25.15 -44.24 15.12
N ALA A 294 -26.23 -44.68 15.79
CA ALA A 294 -27.04 -45.82 15.34
C ALA A 294 -28.13 -45.47 14.30
N ALA A 295 -28.50 -44.18 14.17
CA ALA A 295 -29.52 -43.74 13.22
C ALA A 295 -28.96 -43.51 11.79
N ARG A 296 -27.64 -43.35 11.63
CA ARG A 296 -27.00 -43.10 10.32
C ARG A 296 -26.72 -44.35 9.49
N GLN A 297 -26.70 -45.54 10.09
CA GLN A 297 -26.41 -46.79 9.35
C GLN A 297 -27.65 -47.50 8.78
N ARG A 298 -28.88 -47.07 9.07
CA ARG A 298 -30.11 -47.67 8.51
C ARG A 298 -30.72 -46.92 7.33
N ALA A 299 -30.21 -45.74 6.98
CA ALA A 299 -30.74 -44.93 5.87
C ALA A 299 -30.06 -45.20 4.50
N SER A 300 -29.04 -46.07 4.42
CA SER A 300 -28.25 -46.28 3.20
C SER A 300 -28.70 -47.45 2.30
N ARG A 301 -29.82 -48.13 2.59
CA ARG A 301 -30.19 -49.38 1.90
C ARG A 301 -31.41 -49.37 1.00
N THR A 302 -32.02 -48.23 0.72
CA THR A 302 -33.12 -48.16 -0.25
C THR A 302 -33.12 -46.85 -1.02
N ARG A 303 -32.51 -46.86 -2.21
CA ARG A 303 -33.00 -46.19 -3.43
C ARG A 303 -32.04 -46.46 -4.60
N GLY A 304 -32.44 -47.39 -5.45
CA GLY A 304 -32.00 -47.43 -6.84
C GLY A 304 -32.73 -46.37 -7.68
N THR A 305 -32.26 -46.25 -8.92
CA THR A 305 -32.83 -45.52 -10.07
C THR A 305 -32.84 -43.99 -10.02
N SER A 306 -31.80 -43.37 -10.61
CA SER A 306 -31.84 -42.66 -11.90
C SER A 306 -30.61 -41.76 -11.99
N GLN A 307 -29.59 -42.21 -12.73
CA GLN A 307 -28.34 -41.50 -12.91
C GLN A 307 -28.52 -40.42 -13.98
N ALA A 308 -29.23 -39.34 -13.65
CA ALA A 308 -29.12 -38.09 -14.39
C ALA A 308 -27.88 -37.36 -13.85
N SER A 309 -26.79 -37.39 -14.61
CA SER A 309 -25.55 -36.68 -14.31
C SER A 309 -25.83 -35.17 -14.28
N ARG A 310 -26.23 -34.65 -13.13
CA ARG A 310 -26.13 -33.22 -12.82
C ARG A 310 -24.64 -32.90 -12.76
N HIS A 311 -24.11 -32.37 -13.85
CA HIS A 311 -22.85 -31.62 -13.82
C HIS A 311 -23.09 -30.34 -13.04
N GLU A 312 -23.02 -30.47 -11.72
CA GLU A 312 -22.82 -29.35 -10.82
C GLU A 312 -21.41 -28.82 -11.12
N ARG A 313 -21.32 -27.84 -12.05
CA ARG A 313 -20.09 -27.09 -12.25
C ARG A 313 -19.84 -26.32 -10.97
N GLN A 314 -19.04 -26.90 -10.07
CA GLN A 314 -18.42 -26.17 -8.99
C GLN A 314 -17.63 -25.02 -9.62
N ILE A 315 -18.14 -23.80 -9.46
CA ILE A 315 -17.39 -22.59 -9.78
C ILE A 315 -16.36 -22.47 -8.66
N THR A 316 -15.16 -23.00 -8.89
CA THR A 316 -14.04 -22.81 -7.97
C THR A 316 -13.66 -21.34 -8.02
N LEU A 317 -14.11 -20.57 -7.03
CA LEU A 317 -13.75 -19.16 -6.90
C LEU A 317 -12.24 -19.07 -6.66
N GLY A 318 -11.49 -18.55 -7.64
CA GLY A 318 -10.02 -18.44 -7.58
C GLY A 318 -9.56 -17.78 -6.27
N THR A 319 -8.63 -18.41 -5.58
CA THR A 319 -7.91 -17.78 -4.45
C THR A 319 -6.98 -16.72 -5.02
N PRO A 320 -6.81 -15.54 -4.35
CA PRO A 320 -5.81 -14.58 -4.78
C PRO A 320 -4.44 -15.25 -4.97
N GLN A 321 -3.70 -14.84 -6.00
CA GLN A 321 -2.38 -15.37 -6.29
C GLN A 321 -1.43 -14.19 -6.51
N CYS A 322 -0.27 -14.23 -5.86
CA CYS A 322 0.80 -13.26 -6.08
C CYS A 322 2.07 -13.99 -6.51
N ALA A 323 2.73 -13.50 -7.56
CA ALA A 323 4.00 -14.03 -8.03
C ALA A 323 4.91 -12.91 -8.57
N PRO A 324 6.24 -13.08 -8.50
CA PRO A 324 7.18 -12.20 -9.20
C PRO A 324 6.89 -12.18 -10.70
N VAL A 325 6.86 -11.00 -11.30
CA VAL A 325 6.58 -10.84 -12.73
C VAL A 325 7.84 -11.14 -13.54
N ALA A 326 7.69 -11.99 -14.55
CA ALA A 326 8.74 -12.23 -15.53
C ALA A 326 9.23 -10.91 -16.14
N GLY A 327 10.55 -10.74 -16.25
CA GLY A 327 11.19 -9.52 -16.77
C GLY A 327 11.62 -8.50 -15.71
N SER A 328 11.01 -8.49 -14.51
CA SER A 328 11.37 -7.55 -13.44
C SER A 328 12.63 -7.95 -12.66
N VAL A 329 12.82 -9.25 -12.39
CA VAL A 329 13.81 -9.81 -11.43
C VAL A 329 15.29 -9.70 -11.88
N LYS A 330 15.62 -8.96 -12.95
CA LYS A 330 17.01 -8.90 -13.46
C LYS A 330 17.63 -7.50 -13.42
N ARG A 331 16.87 -6.47 -13.03
CA ARG A 331 17.25 -5.09 -13.37
C ARG A 331 17.53 -4.17 -12.19
N ALA A 332 16.97 -4.45 -11.01
CA ALA A 332 17.17 -3.60 -9.86
C ALA A 332 17.54 -4.41 -8.61
N HIS A 333 18.41 -3.83 -7.79
CA HIS A 333 18.71 -4.35 -6.47
C HIS A 333 17.54 -4.17 -5.50
N PHE A 334 16.77 -3.10 -5.72
CA PHE A 334 15.67 -2.63 -4.91
C PHE A 334 14.62 -2.01 -5.82
N TYR A 335 13.35 -2.29 -5.56
CA TYR A 335 12.26 -1.50 -6.11
C TYR A 335 11.56 -0.80 -4.95
N ASP A 336 11.55 0.52 -4.98
CA ASP A 336 10.86 1.32 -3.97
C ASP A 336 9.45 1.67 -4.50
N GLY A 337 9.22 2.81 -5.14
CA GLY A 337 7.87 3.19 -5.60
C GLY A 337 7.40 2.57 -6.90
N ILE A 338 6.09 2.59 -7.14
CA ILE A 338 5.46 2.10 -8.37
C ILE A 338 4.25 2.92 -8.80
N ALA A 339 4.13 3.15 -10.09
CA ALA A 339 2.94 3.76 -10.68
C ALA A 339 2.58 3.08 -12.00
N ALA A 340 1.39 3.36 -12.50
CA ALA A 340 0.93 2.90 -13.81
C ALA A 340 0.44 4.08 -14.65
N SER A 341 0.54 3.94 -15.96
CA SER A 341 -0.15 4.84 -16.89
C SER A 341 -1.66 4.78 -16.67
N PRO A 342 -2.43 5.82 -17.04
CA PRO A 342 -3.89 5.84 -16.82
C PRO A 342 -4.64 4.65 -17.44
N ASP A 343 -4.12 4.08 -18.52
CA ASP A 343 -4.66 2.89 -19.20
C ASP A 343 -4.07 1.57 -18.70
N GLY A 344 -3.13 1.61 -17.75
CA GLY A 344 -2.43 0.45 -17.23
C GLY A 344 -1.55 -0.26 -18.26
N SER A 345 -1.24 0.37 -19.40
CA SER A 345 -0.36 -0.20 -20.43
C SER A 345 1.12 -0.08 -20.07
N ARG A 346 1.48 0.82 -19.15
CA ARG A 346 2.85 1.00 -18.67
C ARG A 346 2.92 0.96 -17.16
N ILE A 347 4.01 0.39 -16.66
CA ILE A 347 4.38 0.37 -15.24
C ILE A 347 5.70 1.12 -15.07
N LEU A 348 5.76 1.99 -14.07
CA LEU A 348 6.94 2.73 -13.67
C LEU A 348 7.36 2.20 -12.31
N ALA A 349 8.63 1.88 -12.12
CA ALA A 349 9.16 1.44 -10.83
C ALA A 349 10.47 2.15 -10.48
N GLY A 350 10.60 2.64 -9.25
CA GLY A 350 11.80 3.31 -8.77
C GLY A 350 12.97 2.34 -8.57
N ASP A 351 14.17 2.74 -9.01
CA ASP A 351 15.44 2.07 -8.73
C ASP A 351 16.35 3.06 -7.97
N PRO A 352 16.48 2.92 -6.63
CA PRO A 352 17.26 3.85 -5.81
C PRO A 352 18.76 3.73 -6.06
N LEU A 353 19.22 2.57 -6.54
CA LEU A 353 20.63 2.22 -6.67
C LEU A 353 20.85 1.49 -8.00
N GLN A 354 20.85 2.23 -9.10
CA GLN A 354 21.32 1.66 -10.35
C GLN A 354 22.82 1.38 -10.19
N THR A 355 23.15 0.13 -9.88
CA THR A 355 24.53 -0.34 -9.97
C THR A 355 24.86 -0.34 -11.45
N LEU A 356 25.64 0.64 -11.85
CA LEU A 356 26.16 0.79 -13.20
C LEU A 356 26.94 -0.47 -13.61
N ASN A 357 26.25 -1.38 -14.28
CA ASN A 357 26.85 -2.17 -15.33
C ASN A 357 26.20 -1.77 -16.66
N PRO A 358 26.31 -0.51 -17.14
CA PRO A 358 26.19 -0.32 -18.56
C PRO A 358 27.25 -1.20 -19.24
N PRO A 359 26.98 -1.77 -20.43
CA PRO A 359 28.04 -2.40 -21.21
C PRO A 359 29.22 -1.41 -21.29
N PRO A 360 30.47 -1.88 -21.07
CA PRO A 360 31.62 -0.99 -21.04
C PRO A 360 31.62 -0.15 -22.33
N PRO A 361 31.77 1.18 -22.24
CA PRO A 361 31.86 1.99 -23.45
C PRO A 361 33.00 1.46 -24.33
N PRO A 362 32.88 1.56 -25.67
CA PRO A 362 33.90 1.07 -26.60
C PRO A 362 35.29 1.74 -26.43
N PHE A 363 35.40 2.73 -25.55
CA PHE A 363 36.65 3.38 -25.16
C PHE A 363 36.74 3.51 -23.64
N PRO A 364 37.95 3.46 -23.06
CA PRO A 364 38.15 3.66 -21.64
C PRO A 364 37.82 5.11 -21.27
N ALA A 365 36.57 5.37 -20.91
CA ALA A 365 36.23 6.58 -20.16
C ALA A 365 36.99 6.50 -18.82
N PRO A 366 37.77 7.52 -18.45
CA PRO A 366 38.74 7.40 -17.35
C PRO A 366 38.12 7.15 -15.97
N PHE A 367 36.80 7.20 -15.80
CA PHE A 367 36.10 6.83 -14.57
C PHE A 367 34.70 6.28 -14.86
N PRO A 368 34.18 5.31 -14.07
CA PRO A 368 32.77 4.95 -14.11
C PRO A 368 31.95 6.17 -13.68
N ALA A 369 30.84 6.45 -14.39
CA ALA A 369 29.87 7.44 -13.94
C ALA A 369 29.44 7.11 -12.49
N PRO A 370 29.05 8.10 -11.66
CA PRO A 370 28.44 7.78 -10.38
C PRO A 370 27.11 7.04 -10.60
N PRO A 371 26.75 6.05 -9.74
CA PRO A 371 25.46 5.37 -9.86
C PRO A 371 24.34 6.39 -9.90
N GLN A 372 23.50 6.30 -10.92
CA GLN A 372 22.38 7.22 -11.12
C GLN A 372 21.14 6.54 -10.58
N SER A 373 20.39 7.19 -9.69
CA SER A 373 19.04 6.72 -9.39
C SER A 373 18.17 6.86 -10.63
N ALA A 374 17.14 6.02 -10.76
CA ALA A 374 16.32 6.03 -11.97
C ALA A 374 14.88 5.56 -11.73
N VAL A 375 14.00 5.86 -12.68
CA VAL A 375 12.73 5.15 -12.85
C VAL A 375 12.87 4.18 -14.01
N LEU A 376 12.56 2.92 -13.79
CA LEU A 376 12.47 1.91 -14.84
C LEU A 376 11.03 1.90 -15.37
N VAL A 377 10.90 2.01 -16.69
CA VAL A 377 9.60 1.97 -17.38
C VAL A 377 9.46 0.63 -18.07
N PHE A 378 8.28 0.03 -17.93
CA PHE A 378 7.91 -1.24 -18.52
C PHE A 378 6.63 -1.09 -19.32
N ASP A 379 6.60 -1.65 -20.54
CA ASP A 379 5.36 -1.92 -21.25
C ASP A 379 4.74 -3.20 -20.68
N ARG A 380 3.43 -3.16 -20.43
CA ARG A 380 2.66 -4.28 -19.89
C ARG A 380 1.94 -5.00 -21.02
N ASP A 381 2.18 -6.30 -21.13
CA ASP A 381 1.38 -7.16 -22.00
C ASP A 381 -0.03 -7.30 -21.43
N ALA A 382 -1.04 -6.82 -22.16
CA ALA A 382 -2.42 -6.75 -21.64
C ALA A 382 -3.04 -8.13 -21.39
N ALA A 383 -2.61 -9.17 -22.09
CA ALA A 383 -3.19 -10.51 -21.99
C ALA A 383 -2.61 -11.30 -20.80
N THR A 384 -1.30 -11.18 -20.62
CA THR A 384 -0.53 -11.98 -19.65
C THR A 384 -0.14 -11.18 -18.42
N GLY A 385 -0.21 -9.85 -18.44
CA GLY A 385 0.30 -8.96 -17.41
C GLY A 385 1.82 -8.99 -17.26
N ALA A 386 2.55 -9.60 -18.21
CA ALA A 386 4.00 -9.60 -18.21
C ALA A 386 4.56 -8.19 -18.42
N LEU A 387 5.74 -7.92 -17.86
CA LEU A 387 6.40 -6.63 -17.98
C LEU A 387 7.61 -6.74 -18.90
N GLN A 388 7.59 -5.97 -19.99
CA GLN A 388 8.72 -5.80 -20.88
C GLN A 388 9.36 -4.45 -20.59
N TYR A 389 10.63 -4.44 -20.21
CA TYR A 389 11.36 -3.20 -20.03
C TYR A 389 11.36 -2.37 -21.33
N ALA A 390 11.06 -1.08 -21.19
CA ALA A 390 11.05 -0.10 -22.27
C ALA A 390 12.24 0.85 -22.17
N GLU A 391 12.34 1.61 -21.07
CA GLU A 391 13.35 2.65 -20.90
C GLU A 391 13.75 2.86 -19.43
N THR A 392 14.85 3.58 -19.23
CA THR A 392 15.32 4.05 -17.92
C THR A 392 15.29 5.56 -17.95
N VAL A 393 14.64 6.18 -16.98
CA VAL A 393 14.62 7.63 -16.82
C VAL A 393 15.53 8.02 -15.66
N PRO A 394 16.67 8.69 -15.91
CA PRO A 394 17.59 9.06 -14.85
C PRO A 394 16.95 10.09 -13.92
N LEU A 395 17.22 9.94 -12.63
CA LEU A 395 16.81 10.87 -11.58
C LEU A 395 18.03 11.47 -10.89
N ALA A 396 17.88 12.70 -10.40
CA ALA A 396 18.93 13.36 -9.62
C ALA A 396 19.10 12.73 -8.22
N VAL A 397 18.08 12.03 -7.73
CA VAL A 397 17.92 11.54 -6.36
C VAL A 397 17.17 10.21 -6.36
N ALA A 398 17.34 9.40 -5.32
CA ALA A 398 16.74 8.07 -5.26
C ALA A 398 15.21 8.18 -5.11
N PRO A 399 14.44 7.56 -6.02
CA PRO A 399 13.00 7.49 -5.86
C PRO A 399 12.67 6.58 -4.69
N ASP A 400 11.70 7.01 -3.88
CA ASP A 400 10.94 6.15 -2.99
C ASP A 400 9.57 5.95 -3.64
N ASN A 401 8.45 6.40 -3.07
CA ASN A 401 7.10 6.22 -3.66
C ASN A 401 6.83 7.11 -4.89
N ILE A 402 6.00 6.58 -5.81
CA ILE A 402 5.62 7.25 -7.07
C ILE A 402 4.10 7.41 -7.13
N SER A 403 3.61 8.65 -7.09
CA SER A 403 2.19 8.95 -7.24
C SER A 403 1.86 9.52 -8.63
N THR A 404 0.63 9.31 -9.09
CA THR A 404 0.14 9.91 -10.34
C THR A 404 -0.21 11.39 -10.15
N ASP A 405 0.22 12.24 -11.08
CA ASP A 405 -0.19 13.65 -11.15
C ASP A 405 -1.56 13.78 -11.82
N HIS A 406 -2.62 13.70 -11.00
CA HIS A 406 -4.00 13.85 -11.46
C HIS A 406 -4.38 15.29 -11.89
N THR A 407 -3.47 16.26 -11.75
CA THR A 407 -3.74 17.66 -12.13
C THR A 407 -3.27 17.96 -13.56
N SER A 408 -2.35 17.15 -14.08
CA SER A 408 -1.83 17.31 -15.42
C SER A 408 -2.83 16.78 -16.47
N LYS A 409 -2.88 17.47 -17.61
CA LYS A 409 -3.53 16.96 -18.83
C LYS A 409 -2.64 15.96 -19.57
N THR A 410 -1.37 15.87 -19.18
CA THR A 410 -0.39 14.92 -19.71
C THR A 410 -0.12 13.84 -18.67
N GLU A 411 0.41 12.71 -19.12
CA GLU A 411 0.90 11.67 -18.23
C GLU A 411 2.09 12.21 -17.40
N ALA A 412 1.87 12.40 -16.11
CA ALA A 412 2.86 12.90 -15.18
C ALA A 412 2.77 12.19 -13.83
N TYR A 413 3.90 12.15 -13.13
CA TYR A 413 4.08 11.46 -11.86
C TYR A 413 4.86 12.33 -10.89
N MET A 414 4.61 12.15 -9.59
CA MET A 414 5.33 12.79 -8.50
C MET A 414 6.05 11.73 -7.69
N ILE A 415 7.32 12.00 -7.40
CA ILE A 415 8.24 11.04 -6.82
C ILE A 415 8.78 11.61 -5.52
N GLY A 416 8.55 10.90 -4.42
CA GLY A 416 9.26 11.14 -3.17
C GLY A 416 10.73 10.77 -3.34
N SER A 417 11.63 11.64 -2.89
CA SER A 417 13.06 11.42 -3.06
C SER A 417 13.77 11.25 -1.74
N ILE A 418 14.31 10.05 -1.52
CA ILE A 418 15.19 9.73 -0.40
C ILE A 418 16.65 9.85 -0.84
N HIS A 419 17.54 10.09 0.11
CA HIS A 419 18.96 10.06 -0.18
C HIS A 419 19.50 8.72 0.34
N ALA A 420 19.70 7.76 -0.57
CA ALA A 420 20.01 6.35 -0.26
C ALA A 420 21.21 6.17 0.69
N MET A 421 22.19 7.09 0.65
CA MET A 421 23.33 7.06 1.56
C MET A 421 22.98 7.41 3.00
N ASP A 422 21.89 8.13 3.26
CA ASP A 422 21.46 8.41 4.63
C ASP A 422 20.82 7.19 5.27
N TYR A 423 20.08 6.37 4.49
CA TYR A 423 19.65 5.06 4.94
C TYR A 423 20.87 4.21 5.37
N LEU A 424 21.88 4.06 4.51
CA LEU A 424 23.07 3.28 4.82
C LEU A 424 23.89 3.86 5.99
N LYS A 425 24.05 5.19 6.07
CA LYS A 425 24.78 5.84 7.17
C LYS A 425 24.07 5.67 8.50
N VAL A 426 22.75 5.80 8.51
CA VAL A 426 21.91 5.57 9.69
C VAL A 426 22.09 4.13 10.16
N THR A 427 21.92 3.15 9.26
CA THR A 427 22.04 1.73 9.60
C THR A 427 23.46 1.34 10.06
N LEU A 428 24.52 1.89 9.46
CA LEU A 428 25.92 1.54 9.78
C LEU A 428 26.47 2.25 11.03
N LYS A 429 25.98 3.44 11.39
CA LYS A 429 26.44 4.20 12.57
C LYS A 429 25.62 3.94 13.84
N ALA A 430 24.52 3.20 13.74
CA ALA A 430 23.57 2.95 14.82
C ALA A 430 24.14 2.40 16.16
N PRO A 431 25.26 1.65 16.25
CA PRO A 431 25.71 1.16 17.57
C PRO A 431 26.21 2.26 18.52
N HIS A 432 26.57 3.44 18.00
CA HIS A 432 27.21 4.51 18.79
C HIS A 432 26.53 5.87 18.70
N VAL A 433 25.55 6.05 17.80
CA VAL A 433 24.80 7.30 17.63
C VAL A 433 23.51 7.21 18.43
N ALA A 434 23.63 7.20 19.76
CA ALA A 434 22.50 7.07 20.69
C ALA A 434 21.68 8.38 20.86
N LYS A 435 21.91 9.39 20.01
CA LYS A 435 21.21 10.68 20.09
C LYS A 435 20.80 11.16 18.69
N THR A 436 19.49 11.34 18.51
CA THR A 436 18.86 12.00 17.35
C THR A 436 19.50 13.35 16.98
N ALA A 437 20.14 14.04 17.94
CA ALA A 437 20.87 15.28 17.71
C ALA A 437 22.08 15.13 16.76
N ASP A 438 22.74 13.97 16.73
CA ASP A 438 23.92 13.75 15.87
C ASP A 438 23.54 13.45 14.41
N LEU A 439 22.26 13.14 14.16
CA LEU A 439 21.68 13.02 12.82
C LEU A 439 21.28 14.38 12.24
N ALA A 440 21.25 15.45 13.03
CA ALA A 440 21.02 16.80 12.50
C ALA A 440 22.11 17.22 11.49
N GLY A 441 23.28 16.56 11.52
CA GLY A 441 24.35 16.68 10.51
C GLY A 441 24.22 15.71 9.33
N ALA A 442 23.39 14.66 9.43
CA ALA A 442 22.96 13.86 8.29
C ALA A 442 21.94 14.70 7.51
N SER A 443 22.46 15.62 6.72
CA SER A 443 21.74 16.51 5.80
C SER A 443 21.12 15.76 4.63
N GLY A 444 20.39 14.67 4.93
CA GLY A 444 19.65 13.89 3.96
C GLY A 444 18.49 14.69 3.45
N ARG A 445 18.81 15.59 2.54
CA ARG A 445 17.85 16.42 1.83
C ARG A 445 16.89 15.47 1.13
N GLY A 446 15.64 15.53 1.53
CA GLY A 446 14.55 14.93 0.78
C GLY A 446 14.11 15.88 -0.33
N GLY A 447 13.43 15.33 -1.32
CA GLY A 447 12.91 16.13 -2.42
C GLY A 447 11.63 15.58 -3.02
N ALA A 448 11.06 16.39 -3.90
CA ALA A 448 9.99 15.97 -4.79
C ALA A 448 10.46 16.15 -6.23
N THR A 449 10.41 15.07 -6.99
CA THR A 449 10.72 15.07 -8.41
C THR A 449 9.44 14.87 -9.20
N ARG A 450 9.24 15.68 -10.24
CA ARG A 450 8.16 15.48 -11.21
C ARG A 450 8.70 14.76 -12.42
N LEU A 451 8.00 13.72 -12.85
CA LEU A 451 8.27 13.00 -14.09
C LEU A 451 7.14 13.33 -15.07
N VAL A 452 7.46 13.87 -16.24
CA VAL A 452 6.46 14.26 -17.25
C VAL A 452 6.76 13.54 -18.56
N ARG A 453 5.74 12.92 -19.15
CA ARG A 453 5.86 12.35 -20.49
C ARG A 453 5.80 13.44 -21.54
N ARG A 454 6.78 13.47 -22.44
CA ARG A 454 6.88 14.37 -23.57
C ARG A 454 6.04 13.87 -24.75
N ALA A 455 5.81 14.76 -25.71
CA ALA A 455 5.07 14.46 -26.93
C ALA A 455 5.74 13.37 -27.80
N ASP A 456 7.06 13.22 -27.72
CA ASP A 456 7.81 12.15 -28.40
C ASP A 456 7.72 10.78 -27.69
N GLY A 457 6.99 10.72 -26.57
CA GLY A 457 6.78 9.52 -25.78
C GLY A 457 7.84 9.27 -24.70
N SER A 458 8.95 10.01 -24.69
CA SER A 458 10.00 9.95 -23.66
C SER A 458 9.59 10.65 -22.37
N TYR A 459 10.34 10.43 -21.29
CA TYR A 459 10.12 11.12 -20.02
C TYR A 459 11.16 12.22 -19.73
N ALA A 460 10.69 13.27 -19.07
CA ALA A 460 11.50 14.33 -18.48
C ALA A 460 11.38 14.28 -16.96
N SER A 461 12.50 14.35 -16.24
CA SER A 461 12.48 14.53 -14.78
C SER A 461 12.81 15.98 -14.42
N GLU A 462 12.07 16.55 -13.48
CA GLU A 462 12.26 17.90 -12.95
C GLU A 462 12.27 17.87 -11.42
N LEU A 463 13.37 18.29 -10.79
CA LEU A 463 13.44 18.40 -9.33
C LEU A 463 12.69 19.67 -8.89
N LEU A 464 11.45 19.52 -8.43
CA LEU A 464 10.61 20.65 -8.01
C LEU A 464 11.02 21.20 -6.65
N HIS A 465 11.42 20.31 -5.76
CA HIS A 465 11.67 20.66 -4.38
C HIS A 465 12.82 19.85 -3.81
N PHE A 466 13.69 20.53 -3.06
CA PHE A 466 14.77 19.90 -2.32
C PHE A 466 15.01 20.68 -1.04
N THR A 467 14.83 20.04 0.11
CA THR A 467 14.83 20.75 1.39
C THR A 467 15.45 19.93 2.51
N ASN A 468 15.95 20.64 3.51
CA ASN A 468 16.29 20.09 4.82
C ASN A 468 15.12 20.20 5.81
N GLN A 469 14.03 20.90 5.45
CA GLN A 469 12.89 21.08 6.34
C GLN A 469 12.13 19.77 6.58
N LEU A 470 12.20 18.81 5.65
CA LEU A 470 11.64 17.47 5.76
C LEU A 470 12.67 16.49 5.15
N PRO A 471 13.57 15.89 5.96
CA PRO A 471 14.51 14.89 5.47
C PRO A 471 13.80 13.57 5.15
N GLY A 472 14.42 12.74 4.30
CA GLY A 472 13.88 11.41 3.97
C GLY A 472 12.46 11.45 3.40
N VAL A 473 12.25 12.26 2.35
CA VAL A 473 10.93 12.39 1.71
C VAL A 473 10.60 11.09 0.99
N SER A 474 9.68 10.30 1.54
CA SER A 474 9.26 9.01 0.98
C SER A 474 8.21 9.17 -0.11
N CYS A 475 7.35 10.19 -0.01
CA CYS A 475 6.29 10.41 -0.98
C CYS A 475 6.11 11.89 -1.30
N ALA A 476 5.57 12.15 -2.49
CA ALA A 476 5.16 13.48 -2.91
C ALA A 476 3.90 13.40 -3.78
N VAL A 477 2.99 14.35 -3.63
CA VAL A 477 1.79 14.53 -4.46
C VAL A 477 1.61 16.00 -4.84
N PRO A 478 1.03 16.31 -6.01
CA PRO A 478 0.70 17.68 -6.36
C PRO A 478 -0.49 18.19 -5.55
N VAL A 479 -0.49 19.48 -5.20
CA VAL A 479 -1.63 20.17 -4.55
C VAL A 479 -2.08 21.34 -5.42
N GLY A 480 -3.07 21.07 -6.27
CA GLY A 480 -3.38 21.97 -7.37
C GLY A 480 -2.18 22.10 -8.32
N THR A 481 -2.01 23.27 -8.95
CA THR A 481 -0.99 23.47 -9.99
C THR A 481 0.30 24.13 -9.51
N ALA A 482 0.34 24.61 -8.26
CA ALA A 482 1.40 25.50 -7.78
C ALA A 482 2.03 25.06 -6.45
N ARG A 483 1.67 23.86 -5.96
CA ARG A 483 2.21 23.32 -4.71
C ARG A 483 2.46 21.83 -4.81
N VAL A 484 3.37 21.37 -3.97
CA VAL A 484 3.63 19.96 -3.69
C VAL A 484 3.42 19.70 -2.21
N MET A 485 2.88 18.53 -1.89
CA MET A 485 2.82 17.99 -0.54
C MET A 485 3.72 16.77 -0.46
N SER A 486 4.51 16.69 0.61
CA SER A 486 5.47 15.62 0.83
C SER A 486 5.30 14.99 2.21
N GLY A 487 5.40 13.67 2.26
CA GLY A 487 5.56 12.87 3.47
C GLY A 487 7.02 12.49 3.69
N SER A 488 7.33 11.95 4.86
CA SER A 488 8.64 11.45 5.20
C SER A 488 8.49 10.24 6.11
N TRP A 489 9.19 9.16 5.80
CA TRP A 489 9.29 7.98 6.66
C TRP A 489 10.03 8.27 7.98
N TYR A 490 10.77 9.38 8.06
CA TYR A 490 11.62 9.74 9.19
C TYR A 490 11.03 10.85 10.09
N SER A 491 10.29 11.81 9.52
CA SER A 491 9.86 13.03 10.21
C SER A 491 8.36 13.09 10.47
N ASN A 492 7.96 13.89 11.46
CA ASN A 492 6.55 14.04 11.86
C ASN A 492 5.82 15.14 11.06
N GLY A 493 4.64 14.83 10.54
CA GLY A 493 3.80 15.74 9.79
C GLY A 493 4.17 15.80 8.30
N VAL A 494 3.33 16.48 7.53
CA VAL A 494 3.51 16.66 6.08
C VAL A 494 4.05 18.05 5.76
N LEU A 495 4.86 18.17 4.72
CA LEU A 495 5.37 19.45 4.24
C LEU A 495 4.63 19.88 2.98
N ILE A 496 4.07 21.08 2.96
CA ILE A 496 3.42 21.67 1.79
C ILE A 496 4.25 22.86 1.33
N CYS A 497 4.73 22.82 0.09
CA CYS A 497 5.60 23.84 -0.49
C CYS A 497 5.01 24.41 -1.77
N LYS A 498 5.23 25.70 -2.04
CA LYS A 498 5.01 26.24 -3.39
C LYS A 498 6.13 25.78 -4.31
N VAL A 499 5.78 25.44 -5.55
CA VAL A 499 6.70 24.99 -6.60
C VAL A 499 6.66 25.91 -7.80
#